data_AF-A0A957TQL9-F1
#
_entry.id   AF-A0A957TQL9-F1
#
_cell.length_a   1.000
_cell.length_b   1.000
_cell.length_c   1.000
_cell.angle_alpha   90.00
_cell.angle_beta   90.00
_cell.angle_gamma   90.00
#
_symmetry.space_group_name_H-M   'P 1'
#
loop_
_entity.id
_entity.type
_entity.pdbx_description
1 polymer ?
#
loop_
_entity_poly.entity_id
_entity_poly.type
_entity_poly.pdbx_seq_one_letter_code
_entity_poly.pdbx_strand_id
1 'polypeptide(L)'
;AGWVTGEPWAVGAVMEVRVRNSLGMIVRSTATVLLAISSSSANEALAIPPEHSCCWENRAPGLVTVCYAWAEPTDSGCRFTLQKEYHGALVPLLWLMKRRQARMLQQGLKNLCAQGYAGARG
;
A
#
# COMPACT_ATOMS: atom_id res chain seq x y z
N ALA A 1 -9.09 5.84 8.69
CA ALA A 1 -8.02 4.90 9.08
C ALA A 1 -7.32 5.48 10.29
N GLY A 2 -6.78 4.65 11.17
CA GLY A 2 -6.06 5.12 12.35
C GLY A 2 -5.00 4.10 12.77
N TRP A 3 -3.86 4.60 13.24
CA TRP A 3 -2.84 3.77 13.88
C TRP A 3 -3.38 3.27 15.21
N VAL A 4 -3.26 1.97 15.43
CA VAL A 4 -3.77 1.28 16.63
C VAL A 4 -2.62 0.84 17.52
N THR A 5 -1.50 0.47 16.91
CA THR A 5 -0.31 -0.03 17.62
C THR A 5 0.95 0.48 16.93
N GLY A 6 1.95 0.90 17.71
CA GLY A 6 3.26 1.32 17.23
C GLY A 6 3.29 2.72 16.60
N GLU A 7 4.51 3.23 16.41
CA GLU A 7 4.73 4.48 15.69
C GLU A 7 4.36 4.33 14.21
N PRO A 8 3.76 5.34 13.57
CA PRO A 8 3.45 5.31 12.15
C PRO A 8 4.64 4.84 11.31
N TRP A 9 4.42 3.83 10.46
CA TRP A 9 5.42 3.26 9.56
C TRP A 9 6.60 2.54 10.22
N ALA A 10 6.63 2.39 11.54
CA ALA A 10 7.59 1.52 12.20
C ALA A 10 7.26 0.04 11.94
N VAL A 11 8.28 -0.82 11.89
CA VAL A 11 8.08 -2.26 11.73
C VAL A 11 7.21 -2.80 12.87
N GLY A 12 6.19 -3.58 12.53
CA GLY A 12 5.21 -4.11 13.48
C GLY A 12 4.08 -3.12 13.84
N ALA A 13 4.12 -1.88 13.34
CA ALA A 13 3.02 -0.95 13.52
C ALA A 13 1.76 -1.44 12.80
N VAL A 14 0.61 -1.22 13.42
CA VAL A 14 -0.70 -1.67 12.92
C VAL A 14 -1.61 -0.48 12.72
N MET A 15 -2.11 -0.34 11.49
CA MET A 15 -3.16 0.59 11.14
C MET A 15 -4.47 -0.16 10.91
N GLU A 16 -5.55 0.32 11.50
CA GLU A 16 -6.89 -0.17 11.20
C GLU A 16 -7.56 0.75 10.17
N VAL A 17 -8.12 0.12 9.14
CA VAL A 17 -8.91 0.76 8.12
C VAL A 17 -10.34 0.25 8.23
N ARG A 18 -11.28 1.18 8.44
CA ARG A 18 -12.72 0.91 8.47
C ARG A 18 -13.34 1.53 7.23
N VAL A 19 -13.98 0.71 6.40
CA VAL A 19 -14.65 1.15 5.18
C VAL A 19 -16.12 0.74 5.25
N ARG A 20 -17.02 1.71 5.08
CA ARG A 20 -18.43 1.42 4.85
C ARG A 20 -18.61 1.00 3.39
N ASN A 21 -19.12 -0.20 3.16
CA ASN A 21 -19.41 -0.68 1.81
C ASN A 21 -20.75 -0.13 1.30
N SER A 22 -21.11 -0.44 0.05
CA SER A 22 -22.36 0.00 -0.59
C SER A 22 -23.64 -0.56 0.06
N LEU A 23 -23.51 -1.59 0.90
CA LEU A 23 -24.60 -2.17 1.69
C LEU A 23 -24.71 -1.52 3.08
N GLY A 24 -23.93 -0.47 3.36
CA GLY A 24 -23.92 0.20 4.66
C GLY A 24 -23.15 -0.53 5.76
N MET A 25 -22.61 -1.72 5.48
CA MET A 25 -21.84 -2.50 6.44
C MET A 25 -20.43 -1.94 6.61
N ILE A 26 -19.92 -1.94 7.84
CA ILE A 26 -18.55 -1.54 8.15
C ILE A 26 -17.64 -2.76 8.01
N VAL A 27 -16.76 -2.73 7.03
CA VAL A 27 -15.69 -3.71 6.86
C VAL A 27 -14.45 -3.19 7.57
N ARG A 28 -13.83 -4.03 8.39
CA ARG A 28 -12.55 -3.75 9.05
C ARG A 28 -11.45 -4.51 8.34
N SER A 29 -10.35 -3.82 8.09
CA SER A 29 -9.11 -4.42 7.63
C SER A 29 -7.94 -3.87 8.43
N THR A 30 -6.96 -4.70 8.71
CA THR A 30 -5.73 -4.31 9.41
C THR A 30 -4.58 -4.28 8.44
N ALA A 31 -3.79 -3.22 8.48
CA ALA A 31 -2.54 -3.08 7.74
C ALA A 31 -1.39 -3.15 8.74
N THR A 32 -0.52 -4.15 8.61
CA THR A 32 0.65 -4.31 9.47
C THR A 32 1.90 -3.98 8.68
N VAL A 33 2.71 -3.05 9.18
CA VAL A 33 4.00 -2.69 8.58
C VAL A 33 4.98 -3.82 8.81
N LEU A 34 5.56 -4.31 7.73
CA LEU A 34 6.54 -5.39 7.74
C LEU A 34 7.93 -4.81 7.48
N LEU A 35 8.96 -5.54 7.90
CA LEU A 35 10.31 -5.27 7.43
C LEU A 35 10.33 -5.45 5.91
N ALA A 36 10.88 -4.48 5.18
CA ALA A 36 11.14 -4.62 3.75
C ALA A 36 12.28 -5.62 3.56
N ILE A 37 11.97 -6.91 3.66
CA ILE A 37 12.88 -7.97 3.24
C ILE A 37 12.68 -8.07 1.73
N SER A 38 13.74 -7.88 0.95
CA SER A 38 13.73 -8.20 -0.48
C SER A 38 13.40 -9.69 -0.62
N SER A 39 12.13 -10.04 -0.75
CA SER A 39 11.71 -11.40 -1.08
C SER A 39 11.84 -11.60 -2.58
N SER A 40 13.06 -11.49 -3.10
CA SER A 40 13.38 -11.95 -4.44
C SER A 40 13.45 -13.49 -4.42
N SER A 41 12.31 -14.15 -4.59
CA SER A 41 12.29 -15.48 -5.22
C SER A 41 11.75 -15.43 -6.66
N ALA A 42 11.51 -14.23 -7.22
CA ALA A 42 11.06 -14.09 -8.61
C ALA A 42 11.67 -12.91 -9.38
N ASN A 43 12.38 -11.98 -8.76
CA ASN A 43 13.07 -10.89 -9.45
C ASN A 43 14.38 -10.53 -8.72
N GLU A 44 15.46 -11.23 -9.05
CA GLU A 44 16.84 -10.82 -8.71
C GLU A 44 17.24 -9.48 -9.37
N ALA A 45 16.37 -8.88 -10.18
CA ALA A 45 16.63 -7.66 -10.93
C ALA A 45 16.30 -6.34 -10.19
N LEU A 46 15.71 -6.39 -8.99
CA LEU A 46 15.42 -5.18 -8.21
C LEU A 46 15.99 -5.33 -6.79
N ALA A 47 17.28 -5.01 -6.66
CA ALA A 47 17.85 -4.62 -5.38
C ALA A 47 17.26 -3.27 -4.98
N ILE A 48 16.04 -3.27 -4.42
CA ILE A 48 15.39 -2.06 -3.93
C ILE A 48 16.16 -1.60 -2.69
N PRO A 49 16.67 -0.36 -2.66
CA PRO A 49 17.34 0.16 -1.48
C PRO A 49 16.38 0.17 -0.28
N PRO A 50 16.73 -0.42 0.86
CA PRO A 50 15.83 -0.56 2.01
C PRO A 50 15.35 0.80 2.56
N GLU A 51 16.14 1.86 2.40
CA GLU A 51 15.84 3.22 2.87
C GLU A 51 14.66 3.92 2.17
N HIS A 52 14.29 3.46 0.97
CA HIS A 52 13.20 4.05 0.17
C HIS A 52 12.08 3.07 -0.13
N SER A 53 12.05 1.94 0.59
CA SER A 53 11.03 0.91 0.44
C SER A 53 10.20 0.72 1.68
N CYS A 54 8.92 0.43 1.50
CA CYS A 54 8.05 0.01 2.57
C CYS A 54 7.26 -1.23 2.17
N CYS A 55 7.11 -2.15 3.12
CA CYS A 55 6.30 -3.35 2.98
C CYS A 55 5.20 -3.33 4.03
N TRP A 56 3.98 -3.67 3.63
CA TRP A 56 2.90 -3.87 4.60
C TRP A 56 1.92 -4.92 4.11
N GLU A 57 1.35 -5.66 5.07
CA GLU A 57 0.34 -6.67 4.82
C GLU A 57 -1.03 -6.15 5.25
N ASN A 58 -2.00 -6.18 4.32
CA ASN A 58 -3.38 -5.87 4.59
C ASN A 58 -4.19 -7.16 4.73
N ARG A 59 -4.85 -7.34 5.86
CA ARG A 59 -5.78 -8.45 6.10
C ARG A 59 -7.21 -7.94 6.10
N ALA A 60 -8.02 -8.50 5.21
CA ALA A 60 -9.46 -8.35 5.17
C ALA A 60 -10.10 -9.75 5.15
N PRO A 61 -11.39 -9.88 5.53
CA PRO A 61 -12.08 -11.18 5.46
C PRO A 61 -11.98 -11.79 4.06
N GLY A 62 -11.37 -12.97 3.95
CA GLY A 62 -11.21 -13.70 2.68
C GLY A 62 -10.15 -13.15 1.72
N LEU A 63 -9.38 -12.12 2.11
CA LEU A 63 -8.33 -11.53 1.28
C LEU A 63 -7.15 -11.02 2.12
N VAL A 64 -5.95 -11.50 1.79
CA VAL A 64 -4.68 -10.93 2.26
C VAL A 64 -3.99 -10.26 1.09
N THR A 65 -3.46 -9.05 1.31
CA THR A 65 -2.71 -8.30 0.30
C THR A 65 -1.38 -7.83 0.87
N VAL A 66 -0.27 -8.34 0.34
CA VAL A 66 1.07 -7.84 0.66
C VAL A 66 1.41 -6.75 -0.35
N CYS A 67 1.73 -5.57 0.14
CA CYS A 67 2.08 -4.40 -0.66
C CYS A 67 3.56 -4.10 -0.47
N TYR A 68 4.26 -3.92 -1.58
CA TYR A 68 5.63 -3.43 -1.62
C TYR A 68 5.62 -2.11 -2.37
N ALA A 69 6.03 -1.04 -1.73
CA ALA A 69 6.17 0.25 -2.38
C ALA A 69 7.60 0.74 -2.28
N TRP A 70 8.07 1.39 -3.34
CA TRP A 70 9.36 2.04 -3.33
C TRP A 70 9.35 3.25 -4.26
N ALA A 71 10.29 4.15 -3.97
CA ALA A 71 10.48 5.40 -4.69
C ALA A 71 11.92 5.45 -5.21
N GLU A 72 12.08 5.72 -6.49
CA GLU A 72 13.39 5.89 -7.13
C GLU A 72 13.51 7.33 -7.65
N PRO A 73 14.62 8.03 -7.40
CA PRO A 73 14.87 9.32 -8.03
C PRO A 73 15.00 9.16 -9.54
N THR A 74 14.52 10.15 -10.27
CA THR A 74 14.67 10.27 -11.73
C THR A 74 15.12 11.68 -12.07
N ASP A 75 15.69 11.89 -13.26
CA ASP A 75 16.18 13.21 -13.69
C ASP A 75 15.15 14.36 -13.56
N SER A 76 13.85 14.05 -13.63
CA SER A 76 12.75 15.01 -13.53
C SER A 76 11.87 14.87 -12.28
N GLY A 77 12.29 14.10 -11.26
CA GLY A 77 11.51 13.92 -10.04
C GLY A 77 11.69 12.54 -9.40
N CYS A 78 10.59 11.84 -9.14
CA CYS A 78 10.59 10.53 -8.51
C CYS A 78 9.60 9.59 -9.19
N ARG A 79 10.03 8.34 -9.41
CA ARG A 79 9.16 7.25 -9.82
C ARG A 79 8.74 6.46 -8.59
N PHE A 80 7.44 6.50 -8.29
CA PHE A 80 6.83 5.66 -7.26
C PHE A 80 6.29 4.37 -7.87
N THR A 81 6.71 3.23 -7.36
CA THR A 81 6.23 1.91 -7.76
C THR A 81 5.52 1.23 -6.60
N LEU A 82 4.37 0.60 -6.89
CA LEU A 82 3.61 -0.18 -5.93
C LEU A 82 3.30 -1.56 -6.52
N GLN A 83 3.94 -2.59 -5.99
CA GLN A 83 3.65 -3.99 -6.28
C GLN A 83 2.72 -4.56 -5.22
N LYS A 84 1.79 -5.43 -5.64
CA LYS A 84 0.84 -6.08 -4.75
C LYS A 84 0.77 -7.57 -5.05
N GLU A 85 0.88 -8.36 -3.99
CA GLU A 85 0.64 -9.80 -3.99
C GLU A 85 -0.67 -10.07 -3.25
N TYR A 86 -1.51 -10.91 -3.83
CA TYR A 86 -2.85 -11.18 -3.31
C TYR A 86 -3.01 -12.66 -2.99
N HIS A 87 -3.55 -12.96 -1.83
CA HIS A 87 -3.80 -14.33 -1.35
C HIS A 87 -5.21 -14.45 -0.79
N GLY A 88 -5.82 -15.64 -0.91
CA GLY A 88 -7.11 -15.96 -0.31
C GLY A 88 -8.24 -16.23 -1.31
N ALA A 89 -9.40 -16.65 -0.77
CA ALA A 89 -10.54 -17.11 -1.56
C ALA A 89 -11.17 -16.01 -2.43
N LEU A 90 -10.99 -14.73 -2.10
CA LEU A 90 -11.55 -13.61 -2.86
C LEU A 90 -10.63 -13.11 -3.98
N VAL A 91 -9.43 -13.68 -4.16
CA VAL A 91 -8.49 -13.29 -5.23
C VAL A 91 -9.12 -13.32 -6.63
N PRO A 92 -9.91 -14.33 -7.03
CA PRO A 92 -10.54 -14.35 -8.34
C PRO A 92 -11.45 -13.13 -8.60
N LEU A 93 -12.09 -12.60 -7.55
CA LEU A 93 -12.97 -11.43 -7.65
C LEU A 93 -12.19 -10.12 -7.85
N LEU A 94 -10.90 -10.09 -7.52
CA LEU A 94 -10.07 -8.89 -7.73
C LEU A 94 -9.89 -8.56 -9.20
N TRP A 95 -9.91 -9.56 -10.08
CA TRP A 95 -9.81 -9.35 -11.52
C TRP A 95 -10.95 -8.45 -12.03
N LEU A 96 -12.16 -8.65 -11.51
CA LEU A 96 -13.33 -7.82 -11.82
C LEU A 96 -13.18 -6.37 -11.31
N MET A 97 -12.28 -6.14 -10.34
CA MET A 97 -12.06 -4.84 -9.72
C MET A 97 -10.78 -4.12 -10.17
N LYS A 98 -10.01 -4.66 -11.11
CA LYS A 98 -8.74 -4.06 -11.58
C LYS A 98 -8.86 -2.57 -11.95
N ARG A 99 -9.91 -2.21 -12.70
CA ARG A 99 -10.19 -0.81 -13.08
C ARG A 99 -10.46 0.09 -11.88
N ARG A 100 -11.08 -0.44 -10.82
CA ARG A 100 -11.33 0.31 -9.58
C ARG A 100 -10.05 0.49 -8.78
N GLN A 101 -9.22 -0.55 -8.67
CA GLN A 101 -7.93 -0.50 -7.99
C GLN A 101 -7.00 0.54 -8.63
N ALA A 102 -6.91 0.57 -9.96
CA ALA A 102 -6.12 1.57 -10.69
C ALA A 102 -6.59 3.01 -10.41
N ARG A 103 -7.91 3.26 -10.43
CA ARG A 103 -8.46 4.58 -10.12
C ARG A 103 -8.18 5.01 -8.67
N MET A 104 -8.29 4.10 -7.71
CA MET A 104 -7.99 4.41 -6.31
C MET A 104 -6.50 4.75 -6.12
N LEU A 105 -5.60 4.04 -6.80
CA LEU A 105 -4.17 4.35 -6.77
C LEU A 105 -3.89 5.73 -7.39
N GLN A 106 -4.45 6.01 -8.56
CA GLN A 106 -4.30 7.32 -9.22
C GLN A 106 -4.84 8.46 -8.35
N GLN A 107 -5.99 8.27 -7.70
CA GLN A 107 -6.53 9.28 -6.79
C GLN A 107 -5.65 9.45 -5.55
N GLY A 108 -5.11 8.37 -4.99
CA GLY A 108 -4.16 8.42 -3.89
C GLY A 108 -2.90 9.21 -4.24
N LEU A 109 -2.32 8.94 -5.41
CA LEU A 109 -1.15 9.68 -5.90
C LEU A 109 -1.47 11.16 -6.13
N LYS A 110 -2.63 11.50 -6.71
CA LYS A 110 -3.06 12.90 -6.86
C LYS A 110 -3.17 13.61 -5.50
N ASN A 111 -3.73 12.95 -4.50
CA ASN A 111 -3.84 13.51 -3.16
C ASN A 111 -2.46 13.73 -2.52
N LEU A 112 -1.53 12.78 -2.70
CA LEU A 112 -0.15 12.91 -2.22
C LEU A 112 0.58 14.07 -2.90
N CYS A 113 0.46 14.21 -4.23
CA CYS A 113 1.02 15.36 -4.94
C CYS A 113 0.46 16.68 -4.38
N ALA A 114 -0.87 16.78 -4.20
CA ALA A 114 -1.49 17.97 -3.66
C ALA A 114 -1.00 18.33 -2.24
N GLN A 115 -0.77 17.32 -1.39
CA GLN A 115 -0.23 17.51 -0.04
C GLN A 115 1.25 17.90 -0.04
N GLY A 116 2.07 17.29 -0.91
CA GLY A 116 3.49 17.65 -1.07
C GLY A 116 3.69 19.09 -1.54
N TYR A 117 2.81 19.56 -2.45
CA TYR A 117 2.80 20.97 -2.88
C TYR A 117 2.38 21.96 -1.78
N ALA A 118 1.55 21.54 -0.83
CA ALA A 118 1.14 22.38 0.30
C ALA A 118 2.25 22.49 1.37
N GLY A 119 3.02 21.43 1.59
CA GLY A 119 4.15 21.41 2.54
C GLY A 119 5.39 22.19 2.08
N ALA A 120 5.59 22.35 0.77
CA ALA A 120 6.72 23.11 0.21
C ALA A 120 6.51 24.64 0.17
N ARG A 121 5.35 25.14 0.61
CA ARG A 121 4.97 26.57 0.64
C ARG A 121 4.74 27.13 2.06
N GLY A 122 4.95 26.33 3.10
CA GLY A 122 4.93 26.76 4.50
C GLY A 122 6.33 26.82 5.06
#